data_AF-A0A7C6ENG6-F1
#
_entry.id   AF-A0A7C6ENG6-F1
#
_cell.length_a   1.000
_cell.length_b   1.000
_cell.length_c   1.000
_cell.angle_alpha   90.00
_cell.angle_beta   90.00
_cell.angle_gamma   90.00
#
_symmetry.space_group_name_H-M   'P 1'
#
loop_
_entity.id
_entity.type
_entity.pdbx_description
1 polymer ?
#
loop_
_entity_poly.entity_id
_entity_poly.type
_entity_poly.pdbx_seq_one_letter_code
_entity_poly.pdbx_strand_id
1 'polypeptide(L)'
;MRVWVVFILIALSTTAFSQSAKQYIKAGKKAYNNANYESAVYFFGKALEQEQNAQLAWYMAEAARLNHDFEIAEKWYSYVEQNGLEKFPLTTFWLATVQKNLGKYQRAQLNFKKYTQKHAATKDYYTLKARHEVLSCENALFLTFDKNQTPIFTFDSTVNSAYSEFQAYITHDSTLWLTSYKPLSGEDSLIFTSKLLTFKIDSTTLIPLPMDTLLNKPNRFVSSFAFMNKNRTIVLSLCTKKMGNHYFCQLYKSNKNHSSWSEPELLKNPINIANASTTHPFVVETDTNNYLLFASDRKGGYGNYDLWAVAIDSALNPIDSIFNLGKNINSIDNELSPYYDLKNKTLYFSSEWFTNLGGFDIFSSYGWIKNLYPPQNMGYPLNTN
;
A
#
# COMPACT_ATOMS: atom_id res chain seq x y z
N MET A 1 31.33 -58.79 50.05
CA MET A 1 29.91 -58.52 49.78
C MET A 1 29.85 -57.40 48.74
N ARG A 2 29.67 -57.73 47.45
CA ARG A 2 29.64 -56.75 46.34
C ARG A 2 28.19 -56.45 46.00
N VAL A 3 27.76 -55.21 46.22
CA VAL A 3 26.42 -54.72 45.90
C VAL A 3 26.42 -54.27 44.44
N TRP A 4 25.53 -54.85 43.63
CA TRP A 4 25.27 -54.40 42.26
C TRP A 4 24.16 -53.36 42.31
N VAL A 5 24.47 -52.13 41.90
CA VAL A 5 23.48 -51.07 41.70
C VAL A 5 23.02 -51.14 40.24
N VAL A 6 21.76 -51.52 40.04
CA VAL A 6 21.10 -51.50 38.73
C VAL A 6 20.51 -50.11 38.52
N PHE A 7 21.05 -49.37 37.56
CA PHE A 7 20.43 -48.13 37.07
C PHE A 7 19.30 -48.48 36.09
N ILE A 8 18.06 -48.20 36.48
CA ILE A 8 16.90 -48.25 35.57
C ILE A 8 16.79 -46.89 34.88
N LEU A 9 17.08 -46.86 33.58
CA LEU A 9 16.87 -45.72 32.70
C LEU A 9 15.38 -45.69 32.28
N ILE A 10 14.60 -44.78 32.89
CA ILE A 10 13.24 -44.48 32.46
C ILE A 10 13.31 -43.51 31.29
N ALA A 11 13.08 -44.00 30.08
CA ALA A 11 12.92 -43.16 28.89
C ALA A 11 11.51 -42.51 28.92
N LEU A 12 11.42 -41.26 29.39
CA LEU A 12 10.24 -40.43 29.17
C LEU A 12 10.19 -40.03 27.69
N SER A 13 9.29 -40.64 26.93
CA SER A 13 8.92 -40.18 25.60
C SER A 13 8.00 -38.97 25.75
N THR A 14 8.54 -37.77 25.52
CA THR A 14 7.73 -36.58 25.33
C THR A 14 7.08 -36.66 23.95
N THR A 15 5.82 -37.04 23.90
CA THR A 15 5.01 -36.89 22.69
C THR A 15 4.75 -35.40 22.48
N ALA A 16 5.63 -34.75 21.73
CA ALA A 16 5.38 -33.41 21.21
C ALA A 16 4.20 -33.51 20.23
N PHE A 17 3.02 -33.05 20.63
CA PHE A 17 1.87 -32.94 19.73
C PHE A 17 2.15 -31.84 18.70
N SER A 18 2.73 -32.22 17.56
CA SER A 18 2.77 -31.34 16.39
C SER A 18 1.33 -31.09 15.93
N GLN A 19 0.98 -29.82 15.67
CA GLN A 19 -0.35 -29.50 15.14
C GLN A 19 -0.55 -30.15 13.78
N SER A 20 -1.75 -30.69 13.54
CA SER A 20 -2.10 -31.33 12.28
C SER A 20 -2.31 -30.31 11.15
N ALA A 21 -2.10 -30.72 9.90
CA ALA A 21 -2.35 -29.91 8.71
C ALA A 21 -3.75 -29.26 8.74
N LYS A 22 -4.77 -30.00 9.16
CA LYS A 22 -6.15 -29.50 9.28
C LYS A 22 -6.28 -28.31 10.25
N GLN A 23 -5.52 -28.31 11.35
CA GLN A 23 -5.52 -27.20 12.31
C GLN A 23 -4.82 -25.97 11.72
N TYR A 24 -3.67 -26.16 11.06
CA TYR A 24 -2.96 -25.10 10.36
C TYR A 24 -3.80 -24.48 9.24
N ILE A 25 -4.49 -25.29 8.43
CA ILE A 25 -5.39 -24.79 7.39
C ILE A 25 -6.53 -23.96 7.98
N LYS A 26 -7.11 -24.39 9.11
CA LYS A 26 -8.17 -23.64 9.79
C LYS A 26 -7.64 -22.30 10.31
N ALA A 27 -6.46 -22.29 10.92
CA ALA A 27 -5.80 -21.08 11.40
C ALA A 27 -5.45 -20.12 10.25
N GLY A 28 -4.87 -20.64 9.17
CA GLY A 28 -4.53 -19.89 7.96
C GLY A 28 -5.76 -19.26 7.30
N LYS A 29 -6.86 -20.01 7.15
CA LYS A 29 -8.12 -19.45 6.62
C LYS A 29 -8.70 -18.36 7.52
N LYS A 30 -8.64 -18.53 8.84
CA LYS A 30 -9.06 -17.49 9.79
C LYS A 30 -8.21 -16.23 9.64
N ALA A 31 -6.88 -16.39 9.55
CA ALA A 31 -5.96 -15.28 9.33
C ALA A 31 -6.23 -14.57 8.00
N TYR A 32 -6.37 -15.34 6.91
CA TYR A 32 -6.68 -14.85 5.56
C TYR A 32 -8.00 -14.06 5.52
N ASN A 33 -9.07 -14.58 6.14
CA ASN A 33 -10.36 -13.90 6.19
C ASN A 33 -10.33 -12.63 7.05
N ASN A 34 -9.42 -12.57 8.02
CA ASN A 34 -9.14 -11.38 8.81
C ASN A 34 -8.10 -10.46 8.13
N ALA A 35 -7.66 -10.84 6.92
CA ALA A 35 -6.63 -10.20 6.11
C ALA A 35 -5.29 -9.96 6.85
N ASN A 36 -5.01 -10.82 7.83
CA ASN A 36 -3.67 -10.98 8.38
C ASN A 36 -2.93 -11.97 7.46
N TYR A 37 -2.46 -11.47 6.32
CA TYR A 37 -1.86 -12.29 5.27
C TYR A 37 -0.51 -12.86 5.67
N GLU A 38 0.31 -12.12 6.42
CA GLU A 38 1.55 -12.62 7.03
C GLU A 38 1.29 -13.89 7.87
N SER A 39 0.32 -13.85 8.79
CA SER A 39 -0.04 -15.04 9.57
C SER A 39 -0.65 -16.15 8.69
N ALA A 40 -1.39 -15.79 7.63
CA ALA A 40 -1.94 -16.77 6.70
C ALA A 40 -0.83 -17.51 5.95
N VAL A 41 0.19 -16.78 5.45
CA VAL A 41 1.41 -17.32 4.82
C VAL A 41 2.11 -18.29 5.77
N TYR A 42 2.31 -17.89 7.03
CA TYR A 42 2.92 -18.76 8.04
C TYR A 42 2.15 -20.08 8.22
N PHE A 43 0.84 -20.01 8.47
CA PHE A 43 0.04 -21.20 8.73
C PHE A 43 -0.16 -22.09 7.50
N PHE A 44 -0.36 -21.52 6.31
CA PHE A 44 -0.45 -22.30 5.08
C PHE A 44 0.89 -22.95 4.72
N GLY A 45 2.01 -22.27 4.98
CA GLY A 45 3.35 -22.86 4.86
C GLY A 45 3.51 -24.10 5.73
N LYS A 46 3.10 -24.03 7.01
CA LYS A 46 3.12 -25.19 7.92
C LYS A 46 2.21 -26.33 7.50
N ALA A 47 1.07 -26.02 6.89
CA ALA A 47 0.21 -27.05 6.32
C ALA A 47 0.85 -27.73 5.08
N LEU A 48 1.53 -26.95 4.22
CA LEU A 48 2.18 -27.45 2.99
C LEU A 48 3.42 -28.32 3.26
N GLU A 49 4.04 -28.19 4.43
CA GLU A 49 5.07 -29.11 4.91
C GLU A 49 4.51 -30.53 5.18
N GLN A 50 3.20 -30.65 5.47
CA GLN A 50 2.55 -31.91 5.82
C GLN A 50 1.75 -32.52 4.67
N GLU A 51 1.05 -31.70 3.89
CA GLU A 51 0.27 -32.14 2.72
C GLU A 51 0.37 -31.11 1.59
N GLN A 52 0.64 -31.57 0.36
CA GLN A 52 0.65 -30.70 -0.81
C GLN A 52 -0.53 -31.03 -1.71
N ASN A 53 -1.36 -30.02 -1.98
CA ASN A 53 -2.44 -30.10 -2.95
C ASN A 53 -2.68 -28.71 -3.55
N ALA A 54 -3.30 -28.68 -4.74
CA ALA A 54 -3.51 -27.43 -5.47
C ALA A 54 -4.36 -26.40 -4.72
N GLN A 55 -5.32 -26.83 -3.89
CA GLN A 55 -6.16 -25.90 -3.14
C GLN A 55 -5.39 -25.18 -2.03
N LEU A 56 -4.56 -25.91 -1.29
CA LEU A 56 -3.72 -25.32 -0.26
C LEU A 56 -2.61 -24.45 -0.86
N ALA A 57 -2.00 -24.91 -1.96
CA ALA A 57 -1.04 -24.11 -2.72
C ALA A 57 -1.65 -22.79 -3.23
N TRP A 58 -2.91 -22.82 -3.69
CA TRP A 58 -3.62 -21.61 -4.11
C TRP A 58 -3.83 -20.63 -2.93
N TYR A 59 -4.28 -21.12 -1.77
CA TYR A 59 -4.41 -20.27 -0.59
C TYR A 59 -3.08 -19.64 -0.15
N MET A 60 -2.00 -20.41 -0.21
CA MET A 60 -0.65 -19.92 0.07
C MET A 60 -0.22 -18.85 -0.92
N ALA A 61 -0.45 -19.07 -2.23
CA ALA A 61 -0.09 -18.11 -3.28
C ALA A 61 -0.89 -16.79 -3.16
N GLU A 62 -2.20 -16.87 -2.89
CA GLU A 62 -3.03 -15.69 -2.66
C GLU A 62 -2.61 -14.93 -1.41
N ALA A 63 -2.36 -15.63 -0.30
CA ALA A 63 -1.90 -15.00 0.93
C ALA A 63 -0.56 -14.30 0.72
N ALA A 64 0.40 -14.98 0.09
CA ALA A 64 1.71 -14.41 -0.22
C ALA A 64 1.61 -13.20 -1.16
N ARG A 65 0.79 -13.27 -2.21
CA ARG A 65 0.56 -12.14 -3.13
C ARG A 65 -0.01 -10.93 -2.39
N LEU A 66 -1.01 -11.14 -1.54
CA LEU A 66 -1.65 -10.07 -0.77
C LEU A 66 -0.76 -9.54 0.37
N ASN A 67 0.24 -10.32 0.80
CA ASN A 67 1.28 -9.90 1.73
C ASN A 67 2.50 -9.27 1.03
N HIS A 68 2.52 -9.23 -0.32
CA HIS A 68 3.64 -8.79 -1.15
C HIS A 68 4.90 -9.68 -1.07
N ASP A 69 4.75 -10.93 -0.60
CA ASP A 69 5.79 -11.96 -0.63
C ASP A 69 5.86 -12.61 -2.03
N PHE A 70 6.26 -11.84 -3.04
CA PHE A 70 6.06 -12.21 -4.45
C PHE A 70 6.84 -13.45 -4.89
N GLU A 71 8.01 -13.74 -4.32
CA GLU A 71 8.77 -14.96 -4.62
C GLU A 71 8.03 -16.21 -4.15
N ILE A 72 7.45 -16.15 -2.95
CA ILE A 72 6.63 -17.23 -2.40
C ILE A 72 5.36 -17.40 -3.24
N ALA A 73 4.73 -16.29 -3.62
CA ALA A 73 3.54 -16.31 -4.47
C ALA A 73 3.83 -16.91 -5.85
N GLU A 74 4.93 -16.54 -6.51
CA GLU A 74 5.33 -17.08 -7.82
C GLU A 74 5.51 -18.60 -7.75
N LYS A 75 6.21 -19.10 -6.72
CA LYS A 75 6.44 -20.54 -6.51
C LYS A 75 5.11 -21.29 -6.47
N TRP A 76 4.18 -20.85 -5.64
CA TRP A 76 2.94 -21.58 -5.41
C TRP A 76 1.91 -21.38 -6.53
N TYR A 77 1.83 -20.21 -7.16
CA TYR A 77 1.04 -20.07 -8.38
C TYR A 77 1.56 -20.94 -9.53
N SER A 78 2.88 -21.07 -9.68
CA SER A 78 3.46 -21.98 -10.68
C SER A 78 3.08 -23.44 -10.43
N TYR A 79 3.01 -23.86 -9.16
CA TYR A 79 2.50 -25.18 -8.78
C TYR A 79 1.02 -25.34 -9.14
N VAL A 80 0.18 -24.34 -8.83
CA VAL A 80 -1.26 -24.37 -9.13
C VAL A 80 -1.53 -24.37 -10.64
N GLU A 81 -0.74 -23.64 -11.42
CA GLU A 81 -0.84 -23.59 -12.89
C GLU A 81 -0.66 -24.99 -13.51
N GLN A 82 0.18 -25.84 -12.91
CA GLN A 82 0.42 -27.21 -13.37
C GLN A 82 -0.58 -28.23 -12.80
N ASN A 83 -1.05 -28.03 -11.56
CA ASN A 83 -1.75 -29.07 -10.80
C ASN A 83 -3.21 -28.74 -10.45
N GLY A 84 -3.73 -27.55 -10.78
CA GLY A 84 -5.07 -27.15 -10.35
C GLY A 84 -5.71 -26.00 -11.12
N LEU A 85 -5.22 -25.69 -12.32
CA LEU A 85 -5.68 -24.55 -13.12
C LEU A 85 -7.19 -24.58 -13.40
N GLU A 86 -7.78 -25.76 -13.60
CA GLU A 86 -9.23 -25.89 -13.85
C GLU A 86 -10.07 -25.38 -12.68
N LYS A 87 -9.60 -25.61 -11.45
CA LYS A 87 -10.28 -25.15 -10.22
C LYS A 87 -9.99 -23.67 -9.91
N PHE A 88 -8.87 -23.14 -10.41
CA PHE A 88 -8.39 -21.79 -10.13
C PHE A 88 -8.03 -21.04 -11.42
N PRO A 89 -9.01 -20.65 -12.25
CA PRO A 89 -8.78 -20.12 -13.59
C PRO A 89 -8.04 -18.77 -13.63
N LEU A 90 -8.01 -18.01 -12.52
CA LEU A 90 -7.24 -16.76 -12.42
C LEU A 90 -5.76 -16.97 -12.09
N THR A 91 -5.30 -18.20 -11.86
CA THR A 91 -3.90 -18.47 -11.49
C THR A 91 -2.91 -17.94 -12.51
N THR A 92 -3.16 -18.10 -13.82
CA THR A 92 -2.26 -17.58 -14.87
C THR A 92 -2.15 -16.06 -14.82
N PHE A 93 -3.26 -15.36 -14.57
CA PHE A 93 -3.28 -13.91 -14.43
C PHE A 93 -2.46 -13.46 -13.21
N TRP A 94 -2.72 -14.05 -12.04
CA TRP A 94 -2.01 -13.67 -10.82
C TRP A 94 -0.54 -14.07 -10.84
N LEU A 95 -0.18 -15.20 -11.48
CA LEU A 95 1.21 -15.58 -11.73
C LEU A 95 1.94 -14.52 -12.56
N ALA A 96 1.30 -14.01 -13.62
CA ALA A 96 1.86 -12.94 -14.43
C ALA A 96 2.04 -11.65 -13.63
N THR A 97 1.05 -11.28 -12.82
CA THR A 97 1.12 -10.10 -11.94
C THR A 97 2.28 -10.18 -10.96
N VAL A 98 2.47 -11.31 -10.26
CA VAL A 98 3.60 -11.44 -9.31
C VAL A 98 4.95 -11.47 -10.03
N GLN A 99 5.03 -12.08 -11.21
CA GLN A 99 6.25 -12.04 -12.04
C GLN A 99 6.59 -10.63 -12.47
N LYS A 100 5.60 -9.80 -12.80
CA LYS A 100 5.81 -8.40 -13.13
C LYS A 100 6.39 -7.62 -11.96
N ASN A 101 5.81 -7.77 -10.76
CA ASN A 101 6.31 -7.15 -9.54
C ASN A 101 7.74 -7.65 -9.20
N LEU A 102 8.11 -8.88 -9.56
CA LEU A 102 9.50 -9.35 -9.43
C LEU A 102 10.45 -8.83 -10.53
N GLY A 103 10.00 -7.91 -11.40
CA GLY A 103 10.78 -7.42 -12.55
C GLY A 103 10.98 -8.45 -13.67
N LYS A 104 10.30 -9.60 -13.61
CA LYS A 104 10.41 -10.70 -14.60
C LYS A 104 9.50 -10.42 -15.80
N TYR A 105 9.67 -9.27 -16.44
CA TYR A 105 8.74 -8.72 -17.44
C TYR A 105 8.46 -9.66 -18.62
N GLN A 106 9.48 -10.36 -19.14
CA GLN A 106 9.28 -11.28 -20.25
C GLN A 106 8.38 -12.47 -19.85
N ARG A 107 8.58 -13.02 -18.65
CA ARG A 107 7.75 -14.13 -18.14
C ARG A 107 6.33 -13.66 -17.84
N ALA A 108 6.18 -12.49 -17.24
CA ALA A 108 4.89 -11.87 -16.99
C ALA A 108 4.11 -11.65 -18.29
N GLN A 109 4.76 -11.04 -19.30
CA GLN A 109 4.16 -10.78 -20.60
C GLN A 109 3.66 -12.07 -21.28
N LEU A 110 4.46 -13.15 -21.23
CA LEU A 110 4.06 -14.45 -21.79
C LEU A 110 2.80 -14.99 -21.11
N ASN A 111 2.72 -14.92 -19.77
CA ASN A 111 1.56 -15.39 -19.02
C ASN A 111 0.32 -14.50 -19.23
N PHE A 112 0.47 -13.17 -19.33
CA PHE A 112 -0.64 -12.29 -19.69
C PHE A 112 -1.14 -12.55 -21.13
N LYS A 113 -0.23 -12.80 -22.09
CA LYS A 113 -0.60 -13.22 -23.45
C LYS A 113 -1.35 -14.55 -23.44
N LYS A 114 -0.88 -15.54 -22.68
CA LYS A 114 -1.56 -16.84 -22.49
C LYS A 114 -2.97 -16.65 -21.92
N TYR A 115 -3.12 -15.82 -20.90
CA TYR A 115 -4.42 -15.52 -20.29
C TYR A 115 -5.36 -14.84 -21.30
N THR A 116 -4.91 -13.77 -21.95
CA THR A 116 -5.74 -13.02 -22.90
C THR A 116 -6.15 -13.83 -24.15
N GLN A 117 -5.31 -14.76 -24.61
CA GLN A 117 -5.68 -15.69 -25.69
C GLN A 117 -6.83 -16.61 -25.29
N LYS A 118 -6.78 -17.19 -24.08
CA LYS A 118 -7.84 -18.05 -23.55
C LYS A 118 -9.15 -17.28 -23.31
N HIS A 119 -9.05 -15.99 -23.01
CA HIS A 119 -10.17 -15.11 -22.68
C HIS A 119 -10.46 -14.05 -23.76
N ALA A 120 -10.10 -14.31 -25.03
CA ALA A 120 -10.11 -13.31 -26.09
C ALA A 120 -11.48 -12.62 -26.31
N ALA A 121 -12.58 -13.34 -26.13
CA ALA A 121 -13.94 -12.80 -26.27
C ALA A 121 -14.46 -12.07 -25.01
N THR A 122 -13.80 -12.25 -23.87
CA THR A 122 -14.26 -11.68 -22.59
C THR A 122 -13.88 -10.20 -22.48
N LYS A 123 -14.73 -9.46 -21.75
CA LYS A 123 -14.57 -8.02 -21.48
C LYS A 123 -14.61 -7.73 -19.98
N ASP A 124 -14.32 -8.72 -19.16
CA ASP A 124 -14.20 -8.56 -17.71
C ASP A 124 -12.92 -7.79 -17.35
N TYR A 125 -12.84 -7.34 -16.10
CA TYR A 125 -11.72 -6.60 -15.55
C TYR A 125 -10.37 -7.30 -15.80
N TYR A 126 -10.25 -8.59 -15.49
CA TYR A 126 -8.97 -9.30 -15.56
C TYR A 126 -8.49 -9.41 -17.01
N THR A 127 -9.40 -9.63 -17.96
CA THR A 127 -9.05 -9.64 -19.37
C THR A 127 -8.61 -8.27 -19.87
N LEU A 128 -9.28 -7.19 -19.46
CA LEU A 128 -8.87 -5.82 -19.80
C LEU A 128 -7.52 -5.46 -19.20
N LYS A 129 -7.33 -5.74 -17.90
CA LYS A 129 -6.08 -5.54 -17.18
C LYS A 129 -4.95 -6.33 -17.84
N ALA A 130 -5.15 -7.62 -18.10
CA ALA A 130 -4.13 -8.46 -18.75
C ALA A 130 -3.70 -7.93 -20.12
N ARG A 131 -4.64 -7.43 -20.95
CA ARG A 131 -4.29 -6.80 -22.24
C ARG A 131 -3.44 -5.55 -22.04
N HIS A 132 -3.81 -4.71 -21.07
CA HIS A 132 -3.03 -3.53 -20.71
C HIS A 132 -1.63 -3.92 -20.19
N GLU A 133 -1.54 -4.95 -19.35
CA GLU A 133 -0.28 -5.40 -18.76
C GLU A 133 0.69 -6.00 -19.78
N VAL A 134 0.20 -6.58 -20.88
CA VAL A 134 1.09 -6.98 -22.00
C VAL A 134 1.88 -5.79 -22.53
N LEU A 135 1.22 -4.64 -22.73
CA LEU A 135 1.86 -3.40 -23.19
C LEU A 135 2.77 -2.80 -22.11
N SER A 136 2.35 -2.86 -20.83
CA SER A 136 3.19 -2.43 -19.71
C SER A 136 4.50 -3.20 -19.65
N CYS A 137 4.47 -4.53 -19.80
CA CYS A 137 5.69 -5.34 -19.81
C CYS A 137 6.61 -5.04 -21.01
N GLU A 138 6.07 -4.66 -22.17
CA GLU A 138 6.87 -4.24 -23.33
C GLU A 138 7.62 -2.93 -23.06
N ASN A 139 6.92 -1.97 -22.45
CA ASN A 139 7.48 -0.66 -22.12
C ASN A 139 8.38 -0.67 -20.88
N ALA A 140 8.24 -1.66 -19.99
CA ALA A 140 9.03 -1.76 -18.77
C ALA A 140 10.54 -1.75 -19.04
N LEU A 141 11.00 -2.35 -20.15
CA LEU A 141 12.42 -2.32 -20.54
C LEU A 141 12.96 -0.90 -20.75
N PHE A 142 12.15 0.00 -21.32
CA PHE A 142 12.51 1.41 -21.49
C PHE A 142 12.43 2.17 -20.16
N LEU A 143 11.41 1.88 -19.35
CA LEU A 143 11.21 2.54 -18.05
C LEU A 143 12.27 2.16 -17.00
N THR A 144 12.91 1.00 -17.14
CA THR A 144 14.04 0.60 -16.28
C THR A 144 15.38 1.22 -16.66
N PHE A 145 15.46 1.92 -17.80
CA PHE A 145 16.71 2.53 -18.25
C PHE A 145 16.93 3.90 -17.60
N ASP A 146 17.79 3.95 -16.57
CA ASP A 146 18.25 5.23 -15.99
C ASP A 146 19.50 5.75 -16.73
N LYS A 147 19.25 6.64 -17.70
CA LYS A 147 20.31 7.32 -18.46
C LYS A 147 21.20 8.20 -17.58
N ASN A 148 20.64 8.81 -16.54
CA ASN A 148 21.29 9.89 -15.78
C ASN A 148 22.00 9.38 -14.52
N GLN A 149 21.83 8.10 -14.16
CA GLN A 149 22.38 7.49 -12.94
C GLN A 149 22.07 8.36 -11.72
N THR A 150 20.79 8.69 -11.55
CA THR A 150 20.35 9.66 -10.54
C THR A 150 20.71 9.12 -9.16
N PRO A 151 21.54 9.82 -8.37
CA PRO A 151 21.97 9.30 -7.07
C PRO A 151 20.78 9.27 -6.10
N ILE A 152 20.50 8.07 -5.57
CA ILE A 152 19.53 7.88 -4.49
C ILE A 152 20.28 7.81 -3.17
N PHE A 153 19.94 8.71 -2.25
CA PHE A 153 20.48 8.71 -0.89
C PHE A 153 19.42 8.16 0.06
N THR A 154 19.79 7.15 0.82
CA THR A 154 18.94 6.56 1.85
C THR A 154 19.31 7.12 3.21
N PHE A 155 18.32 7.44 4.03
CA PHE A 155 18.53 7.63 5.47
C PHE A 155 19.01 6.33 6.13
N ASP A 156 19.56 6.43 7.34
CA ASP A 156 19.89 5.27 8.15
C ASP A 156 18.63 4.57 8.72
N SER A 157 18.84 3.53 9.53
CA SER A 157 17.78 2.73 10.14
C SER A 157 16.90 3.49 11.15
N THR A 158 17.23 4.75 11.48
CA THR A 158 16.36 5.64 12.26
C THR A 158 15.06 5.94 11.51
N VAL A 159 15.13 6.03 10.18
CA VAL A 159 13.96 6.19 9.30
C VAL A 159 13.70 4.96 8.47
N ASN A 160 14.71 4.37 7.83
CA ASN A 160 14.53 3.20 6.98
C ASN A 160 14.55 1.92 7.83
N SER A 161 13.45 1.70 8.56
CA SER A 161 13.32 0.52 9.41
C SER A 161 13.05 -0.74 8.56
N ALA A 162 12.89 -1.90 9.22
CA ALA A 162 12.40 -3.11 8.54
C ALA A 162 10.90 -3.06 8.20
N TYR A 163 10.21 -1.98 8.57
CA TYR A 163 8.79 -1.77 8.38
C TYR A 163 8.52 -0.65 7.37
N SER A 164 7.27 -0.22 7.25
CA SER A 164 6.88 0.77 6.24
C SER A 164 6.91 2.18 6.81
N GLU A 165 7.79 3.01 6.26
CA GLU A 165 7.79 4.46 6.41
C GLU A 165 7.34 5.14 5.11
N PHE A 166 6.36 6.05 5.18
CA PHE A 166 5.73 6.65 4.00
C PHE A 166 5.16 8.05 4.28
N GLN A 167 4.72 8.74 3.22
CA GLN A 167 4.20 10.12 3.27
C GLN A 167 5.20 11.09 3.93
N ALA A 168 6.44 11.12 3.44
CA ALA A 168 7.45 12.04 3.95
C ALA A 168 7.14 13.49 3.55
N TYR A 169 7.28 14.43 4.48
CA TYR A 169 7.14 15.87 4.23
C TYR A 169 8.13 16.66 5.08
N ILE A 170 8.85 17.60 4.46
CA ILE A 170 9.80 18.47 5.15
C ILE A 170 9.16 19.84 5.33
N THR A 171 9.01 20.27 6.58
CA THR A 171 8.51 21.61 6.92
C THR A 171 9.62 22.66 6.80
N HIS A 172 9.24 23.94 6.71
CA HIS A 172 10.19 25.05 6.53
C HIS A 172 11.20 25.24 7.68
N ASP A 173 10.94 24.67 8.85
CA ASP A 173 11.83 24.64 10.00
C ASP A 173 12.77 23.43 10.01
N SER A 174 12.93 22.76 8.86
CA SER A 174 13.77 21.57 8.68
C SER A 174 13.36 20.39 9.56
N THR A 175 12.05 20.22 9.78
CA THR A 175 11.50 19.02 10.43
C THR A 175 10.97 18.05 9.37
N LEU A 176 11.47 16.82 9.39
CA LEU A 176 10.91 15.71 8.62
C LEU A 176 9.73 15.11 9.37
N TRP A 177 8.59 15.05 8.70
CA TRP A 177 7.40 14.33 9.12
C TRP A 177 7.22 13.11 8.24
N LEU A 178 6.83 11.98 8.82
CA LEU A 178 6.45 10.79 8.07
C LEU A 178 5.46 9.95 8.89
N THR A 179 4.82 9.00 8.22
CA THR A 179 4.01 7.96 8.84
C THR A 179 4.81 6.67 8.89
N SER A 180 4.79 5.96 10.02
CA SER A 180 5.38 4.62 10.16
C SER A 180 4.27 3.62 10.49
N TYR A 181 4.26 2.47 9.80
CA TYR A 181 3.37 1.34 10.06
C TYR A 181 4.20 0.15 10.54
N LYS A 182 4.05 -0.23 11.80
CA LYS A 182 4.89 -1.24 12.47
C LYS A 182 4.13 -1.99 13.57
N PRO A 183 4.69 -3.11 14.09
CA PRO A 183 4.11 -3.83 15.22
C PRO A 183 3.89 -2.95 16.46
N LEU A 184 2.77 -3.17 17.15
CA LEU A 184 2.33 -2.38 18.29
C LEU A 184 3.20 -2.62 19.54
N SER A 185 3.71 -3.84 19.72
CA SER A 185 4.36 -4.27 20.96
C SER A 185 5.56 -5.20 20.72
N GLY A 186 6.58 -4.71 20.02
CA GLY A 186 7.78 -5.47 19.69
C GLY A 186 7.66 -6.27 18.39
N GLU A 187 8.78 -6.82 17.91
CA GLU A 187 8.91 -7.42 16.57
C GLU A 187 8.00 -8.64 16.35
N ASP A 188 7.75 -9.44 17.40
CA ASP A 188 6.88 -10.63 17.33
C ASP A 188 5.37 -10.31 17.36
N SER A 189 4.99 -9.03 17.47
CA SER A 189 3.59 -8.64 17.60
C SER A 189 2.86 -8.69 16.26
N LEU A 190 1.88 -9.58 16.15
CA LEU A 190 0.99 -9.69 14.98
C LEU A 190 -0.09 -8.59 14.91
N ILE A 191 -0.01 -7.58 15.79
CA ILE A 191 -0.91 -6.43 15.81
C ILE A 191 -0.10 -5.21 15.41
N PHE A 192 -0.45 -4.59 14.29
CA PHE A 192 0.26 -3.42 13.77
C PHE A 192 -0.47 -2.12 14.11
N THR A 193 0.28 -1.02 14.09
CA THR A 193 -0.22 0.34 14.27
C THR A 193 0.45 1.30 13.29
N SER A 194 -0.26 2.38 12.94
CA SER A 194 0.29 3.44 12.06
C SER A 194 0.26 4.79 12.78
N LYS A 195 1.42 5.44 12.87
CA LYS A 195 1.65 6.65 13.67
C LYS A 195 2.53 7.65 12.92
N LEU A 196 2.34 8.93 13.20
CA LEU A 196 3.25 9.98 12.77
C LEU A 196 4.56 9.91 13.57
N LEU A 197 5.67 10.14 12.88
CA LEU A 197 6.98 10.37 13.46
C LEU A 197 7.51 11.72 12.97
N THR A 198 8.32 12.36 13.81
CA THR A 198 8.99 13.63 13.50
C THR A 198 10.46 13.53 13.81
N PHE A 199 11.27 14.11 12.94
CA PHE A 199 12.72 14.19 13.10
C PHE A 199 13.19 15.60 12.79
N LYS A 200 14.06 16.15 13.63
CA LYS A 200 14.80 17.35 13.28
C LYS A 200 15.94 16.95 12.34
N ILE A 201 16.03 17.63 11.20
CA ILE A 201 17.14 17.46 10.27
C ILE A 201 18.29 18.33 10.74
N ASP A 202 19.41 17.71 11.11
CA ASP A 202 20.65 18.37 11.47
C ASP A 202 21.78 17.90 10.55
N SER A 203 22.07 18.69 9.51
CA SER A 203 22.93 18.30 8.38
C SER A 203 22.48 16.99 7.71
N THR A 204 23.12 15.87 8.03
CA THR A 204 22.81 14.51 7.56
C THR A 204 22.17 13.64 8.63
N THR A 205 22.03 14.12 9.86
CA THR A 205 21.48 13.35 10.98
C THR A 205 20.01 13.69 11.22
N LEU A 206 19.22 12.65 11.51
CA LEU A 206 17.82 12.78 11.88
C LEU A 206 17.65 12.53 13.37
N ILE A 207 17.28 13.57 14.11
CA ILE A 207 17.11 13.51 15.57
C ILE A 207 15.62 13.33 15.86
N PRO A 208 15.17 12.19 16.45
CA PRO A 208 13.76 11.98 16.77
C PRO A 208 13.22 13.09 17.68
N LEU A 209 12.06 13.63 17.33
CA LEU A 209 11.33 14.60 18.13
C LEU A 209 10.09 13.96 18.76
N PRO A 210 9.72 14.37 19.99
CA PRO A 210 8.48 13.90 20.61
C PRO A 210 7.27 14.32 19.77
N MET A 211 6.33 13.39 19.61
CA MET A 211 5.08 13.63 18.89
C MET A 211 3.94 13.92 19.87
N ASP A 212 3.06 14.84 19.49
CA ASP A 212 1.85 15.15 20.25
C ASP A 212 0.92 13.92 20.27
N THR A 213 0.53 13.51 21.48
CA THR A 213 -0.33 12.34 21.70
C THR A 213 -1.73 12.53 21.12
N LEU A 214 -2.18 13.77 20.91
CA LEU A 214 -3.45 14.09 20.28
C LEU A 214 -3.49 13.69 18.80
N LEU A 215 -2.34 13.77 18.10
CA LEU A 215 -2.24 13.31 16.72
C LEU A 215 -2.09 11.78 16.62
N ASN A 216 -1.47 11.16 17.64
CA ASN A 216 -1.10 9.75 17.68
C ASN A 216 -1.93 8.90 18.66
N LYS A 217 -3.25 9.12 18.73
CA LYS A 217 -4.12 8.36 19.64
C LYS A 217 -3.99 6.84 19.46
N PRO A 218 -3.94 6.03 20.53
CA PRO A 218 -3.68 4.59 20.43
C PRO A 218 -4.58 3.84 19.43
N ASN A 219 -5.89 4.12 19.46
CA ASN A 219 -6.91 3.42 18.67
C ASN A 219 -7.17 4.02 17.28
N ARG A 220 -6.25 4.83 16.74
CA ARG A 220 -6.35 5.43 15.41
C ARG A 220 -5.10 5.12 14.60
N PHE A 221 -5.30 4.75 13.35
CA PHE A 221 -4.23 4.60 12.37
C PHE A 221 -4.14 5.92 11.61
N VAL A 222 -3.01 6.60 11.67
CA VAL A 222 -2.75 7.74 10.79
C VAL A 222 -2.20 7.18 9.49
N SER A 223 -2.89 7.33 8.35
CA SER A 223 -2.38 6.80 7.08
C SER A 223 -1.61 7.84 6.26
N SER A 224 -2.00 9.10 6.33
CA SER A 224 -1.41 10.14 5.51
C SER A 224 -1.78 11.50 6.06
N PHE A 225 -1.07 12.52 5.62
CA PHE A 225 -1.28 13.87 6.09
C PHE A 225 -0.85 14.91 5.06
N ALA A 226 -1.35 16.13 5.25
CA ALA A 226 -0.96 17.32 4.52
C ALA A 226 -0.90 18.52 5.46
N PHE A 227 -0.12 19.52 5.11
CA PHE A 227 -0.06 20.78 5.84
C PHE A 227 -0.75 21.91 5.09
N MET A 228 -1.22 22.89 5.85
CA MET A 228 -1.80 24.14 5.35
C MET A 228 -1.43 25.29 6.28
N ASN A 229 -1.64 26.53 5.83
CA ASN A 229 -1.47 27.74 6.61
C ASN A 229 -0.04 27.89 7.14
N LYS A 230 0.95 27.55 6.30
CA LYS A 230 2.38 27.49 6.66
C LYS A 230 2.65 26.53 7.82
N ASN A 231 2.15 25.29 7.71
CA ASN A 231 2.30 24.21 8.69
C ASN A 231 1.62 24.46 10.05
N ARG A 232 0.67 25.41 10.14
CA ARG A 232 -0.14 25.64 11.35
C ARG A 232 -1.41 24.82 11.40
N THR A 233 -1.81 24.23 10.28
CA THR A 233 -2.92 23.29 10.20
C THR A 233 -2.41 22.01 9.57
N ILE A 234 -2.74 20.86 10.16
CA ILE A 234 -2.49 19.54 9.59
C ILE A 234 -3.83 18.89 9.22
N VAL A 235 -3.92 18.38 8.01
CA VAL A 235 -5.02 17.51 7.56
C VAL A 235 -4.54 16.08 7.68
N LEU A 236 -5.27 15.26 8.42
CA LEU A 236 -4.92 13.87 8.73
C LEU A 236 -5.94 12.94 8.10
N SER A 237 -5.45 11.90 7.43
CA SER A 237 -6.27 10.74 7.13
C SER A 237 -6.19 9.77 8.30
N LEU A 238 -7.31 9.61 9.01
CA LEU A 238 -7.44 8.69 10.13
C LEU A 238 -8.28 7.49 9.70
N CYS A 239 -7.69 6.31 9.80
CA CYS A 239 -8.31 5.07 9.38
C CYS A 239 -8.76 4.22 10.57
N THR A 240 -9.91 3.59 10.38
CA THR A 240 -10.43 2.55 11.27
C THR A 240 -10.54 1.24 10.52
N LYS A 241 -10.12 0.16 11.17
CA LYS A 241 -10.22 -1.18 10.60
C LYS A 241 -11.70 -1.59 10.54
N LYS A 242 -12.24 -1.83 9.35
CA LYS A 242 -13.50 -2.57 9.18
C LYS A 242 -13.24 -4.07 9.08
N MET A 243 -14.29 -4.87 9.03
CA MET A 243 -14.18 -6.31 8.76
C MET A 243 -13.41 -6.55 7.46
N GLY A 244 -12.45 -7.50 7.46
CA GLY A 244 -11.67 -7.89 6.28
C GLY A 244 -10.49 -6.98 5.87
N ASN A 245 -9.85 -6.24 6.78
CA ASN A 245 -8.82 -5.19 6.48
C ASN A 245 -9.24 -4.05 5.54
N HIS A 246 -10.53 -3.88 5.26
CA HIS A 246 -10.94 -2.64 4.61
C HIS A 246 -10.75 -1.51 5.63
N TYR A 247 -9.67 -0.74 5.49
CA TYR A 247 -9.47 0.47 6.26
C TYR A 247 -10.43 1.52 5.71
N PHE A 248 -11.31 1.98 6.58
CA PHE A 248 -12.17 3.11 6.27
C PHE A 248 -11.52 4.36 6.85
N CYS A 249 -11.07 5.22 5.95
CA CYS A 249 -10.36 6.43 6.28
C CYS A 249 -11.26 7.65 6.08
N GLN A 250 -11.06 8.65 6.93
CA GLN A 250 -11.70 9.94 6.80
C GLN A 250 -10.68 11.04 7.07
N LEU A 251 -10.88 12.20 6.46
CA LEU A 251 -10.02 13.35 6.68
C LEU A 251 -10.44 14.17 7.91
N TYR A 252 -9.48 14.51 8.75
CA TYR A 252 -9.63 15.35 9.93
C TYR A 252 -8.67 16.53 9.81
N LYS A 253 -8.95 17.64 10.50
CA LYS A 253 -8.02 18.76 10.66
C LYS A 253 -7.63 18.94 12.11
N SER A 254 -6.38 19.33 12.35
CA SER A 254 -5.91 19.79 13.65
C SER A 254 -5.11 21.08 13.48
N ASN A 255 -5.25 22.00 14.41
CA ASN A 255 -4.57 23.30 14.39
C ASN A 255 -3.49 23.35 15.46
N LYS A 256 -2.36 23.95 15.12
CA LYS A 256 -1.25 24.17 16.05
C LYS A 256 -1.49 25.45 16.85
N ASN A 257 -1.62 25.29 18.16
CA ASN A 257 -1.70 26.37 19.14
C ASN A 257 -0.42 26.38 19.97
N HIS A 258 0.46 27.35 19.73
CA HIS A 258 1.80 27.40 20.32
C HIS A 258 2.61 26.11 20.02
N SER A 259 2.87 25.30 21.05
CA SER A 259 3.62 24.05 20.97
C SER A 259 2.74 22.80 20.84
N SER A 260 1.41 22.93 20.92
CA SER A 260 0.47 21.81 20.98
C SER A 260 -0.45 21.79 19.77
N TRP A 261 -0.88 20.60 19.37
CA TRP A 261 -1.94 20.43 18.37
C TRP A 261 -3.31 20.36 19.04
N SER A 262 -4.36 20.79 18.37
CA SER A 262 -5.73 20.59 18.83
C SER A 262 -6.17 19.14 18.61
N GLU A 263 -7.24 18.73 19.27
CA GLU A 263 -7.92 17.48 18.92
C GLU A 263 -8.29 17.49 17.41
N PRO A 264 -8.04 16.40 16.66
CA PRO A 264 -8.46 16.33 15.26
C PRO A 264 -9.97 16.39 15.09
N GLU A 265 -10.45 17.39 14.34
CA GLU A 265 -11.85 17.60 14.00
C GLU A 265 -12.18 17.02 12.62
N LEU A 266 -13.27 16.28 12.51
CA LEU A 266 -13.69 15.68 11.24
C LEU A 266 -14.00 16.77 10.19
N LEU A 267 -13.40 16.67 8.99
CA LEU A 267 -13.84 17.47 7.85
C LEU A 267 -15.20 16.95 7.38
N LYS A 268 -16.24 17.77 7.51
CA LYS A 268 -17.62 17.33 7.25
C LYS A 268 -17.89 17.16 5.75
N ASN A 269 -19.11 16.73 5.43
CA ASN A 269 -19.63 16.77 4.06
C ASN A 269 -19.44 18.18 3.46
N PRO A 270 -19.03 18.31 2.18
CA PRO A 270 -18.89 17.25 1.18
C PRO A 270 -17.54 16.51 1.16
N ILE A 271 -16.57 16.89 1.99
CA ILE A 271 -15.22 16.29 1.98
C ILE A 271 -15.28 14.83 2.41
N ASN A 272 -15.79 14.53 3.59
CA ASN A 272 -16.12 13.15 3.96
C ASN A 272 -17.61 12.90 3.71
N ILE A 273 -17.93 11.81 3.01
CA ILE A 273 -19.32 11.38 2.78
C ILE A 273 -19.58 10.02 3.43
N ALA A 274 -20.86 9.72 3.65
CA ALA A 274 -21.23 8.40 4.14
C ALA A 274 -20.85 7.32 3.13
N ASN A 275 -20.38 6.17 3.62
CA ASN A 275 -20.07 4.97 2.83
C ASN A 275 -18.95 5.13 1.78
N ALA A 276 -18.11 6.16 1.89
CA ALA A 276 -16.88 6.28 1.10
C ALA A 276 -15.70 6.61 2.01
N SER A 277 -14.59 5.92 1.79
CA SER A 277 -13.28 6.23 2.35
C SER A 277 -12.71 7.47 1.65
N THR A 278 -12.06 8.35 2.41
CA THR A 278 -11.36 9.54 1.90
C THR A 278 -10.00 9.62 2.58
N THR A 279 -8.93 9.62 1.80
CA THR A 279 -7.55 9.42 2.26
C THR A 279 -6.55 10.21 1.41
N HIS A 280 -5.27 10.19 1.79
CA HIS A 280 -4.14 10.79 1.06
C HIS A 280 -4.40 12.24 0.69
N PRO A 281 -4.62 13.13 1.69
CA PRO A 281 -4.85 14.53 1.42
C PRO A 281 -3.59 15.20 0.89
N PHE A 282 -3.75 16.22 0.07
CA PHE A 282 -2.71 17.19 -0.29
C PHE A 282 -3.33 18.56 -0.43
N VAL A 283 -2.68 19.59 0.11
CA VAL A 283 -3.18 20.97 0.02
C VAL A 283 -2.27 21.77 -0.89
N VAL A 284 -2.87 22.41 -1.89
CA VAL A 284 -2.22 23.40 -2.75
C VAL A 284 -2.58 24.78 -2.23
N GLU A 285 -1.60 25.47 -1.63
CA GLU A 285 -1.78 26.86 -1.19
C GLU A 285 -1.44 27.81 -2.35
N THR A 286 -2.36 28.70 -2.71
CA THR A 286 -2.15 29.72 -3.77
C THR A 286 -2.53 31.10 -3.26
N ASP A 287 -2.16 32.14 -4.01
CA ASP A 287 -2.52 33.52 -3.64
C ASP A 287 -4.03 33.82 -3.76
N THR A 288 -4.79 32.98 -4.46
CA THR A 288 -6.22 33.21 -4.73
C THR A 288 -7.11 32.23 -3.99
N ASN A 289 -7.09 30.96 -4.38
CA ASN A 289 -7.87 29.88 -3.79
C ASN A 289 -6.93 28.72 -3.44
N ASN A 290 -7.10 28.18 -2.24
CA ASN A 290 -6.42 26.94 -1.87
C ASN A 290 -7.22 25.75 -2.42
N TYR A 291 -6.56 24.63 -2.67
CA TYR A 291 -7.20 23.40 -3.14
C TYR A 291 -6.84 22.24 -2.22
N LEU A 292 -7.83 21.45 -1.82
CA LEU A 292 -7.62 20.14 -1.21
C LEU A 292 -7.79 19.07 -2.28
N LEU A 293 -6.71 18.34 -2.55
CA LEU A 293 -6.71 17.10 -3.32
C LEU A 293 -6.78 15.93 -2.35
N PHE A 294 -7.44 14.85 -2.75
CA PHE A 294 -7.54 13.64 -1.95
C PHE A 294 -7.93 12.44 -2.81
N ALA A 295 -7.65 11.23 -2.31
CA ALA A 295 -8.13 9.99 -2.91
C ALA A 295 -9.42 9.51 -2.23
N SER A 296 -10.37 8.99 -2.99
CA SER A 296 -11.64 8.49 -2.45
C SER A 296 -12.31 7.46 -3.35
N ASP A 297 -12.93 6.45 -2.74
CA ASP A 297 -13.79 5.44 -3.39
C ASP A 297 -15.26 5.89 -3.52
N ARG A 298 -15.48 7.21 -3.49
CA ARG A 298 -16.83 7.79 -3.66
C ARG A 298 -17.39 7.49 -5.04
N LYS A 299 -18.71 7.31 -5.10
CA LYS A 299 -19.44 7.12 -6.35
C LYS A 299 -19.22 8.31 -7.31
N GLY A 300 -19.19 8.01 -8.61
CA GLY A 300 -18.96 8.97 -9.68
C GLY A 300 -17.50 9.03 -10.17
N GLY A 301 -16.62 8.19 -9.61
CA GLY A 301 -15.28 7.95 -10.13
C GLY A 301 -15.23 6.93 -11.27
N TYR A 302 -14.01 6.63 -11.73
CA TYR A 302 -13.68 5.71 -12.81
C TYR A 302 -13.36 4.30 -12.30
N GLY A 303 -12.80 4.18 -11.10
CA GLY A 303 -12.27 2.93 -10.57
C GLY A 303 -12.57 2.72 -9.09
N ASN A 304 -11.57 2.20 -8.39
CA ASN A 304 -11.64 1.95 -6.96
C ASN A 304 -11.41 3.28 -6.21
N TYR A 305 -10.16 3.63 -5.92
CA TYR A 305 -9.81 4.97 -5.44
C TYR A 305 -9.49 5.89 -6.60
N ASP A 306 -10.22 6.99 -6.67
CA ASP A 306 -9.97 8.06 -7.63
C ASP A 306 -9.39 9.29 -6.92
N LEU A 307 -8.66 10.13 -7.64
CA LEU A 307 -8.28 11.47 -7.20
C LEU A 307 -9.37 12.50 -7.47
N TRP A 308 -9.65 13.27 -6.43
CA TRP A 308 -10.64 14.35 -6.41
C TRP A 308 -10.00 15.63 -5.89
N ALA A 309 -10.60 16.77 -6.23
CA ALA A 309 -10.17 18.07 -5.73
C ALA A 309 -11.36 18.98 -5.40
N VAL A 310 -11.11 19.95 -4.53
CA VAL A 310 -12.06 21.00 -4.20
C VAL A 310 -11.35 22.27 -3.78
N ALA A 311 -11.87 23.42 -4.20
CA ALA A 311 -11.39 24.71 -3.70
C ALA A 311 -11.84 24.89 -2.25
N ILE A 312 -10.95 25.40 -1.40
CA ILE A 312 -11.16 25.56 0.04
C ILE A 312 -10.72 26.95 0.53
N ASP A 313 -11.34 27.43 1.60
CA ASP A 313 -10.86 28.58 2.37
C ASP A 313 -9.72 28.21 3.33
N SER A 314 -9.19 29.19 4.08
CA SER A 314 -8.13 28.98 5.08
C SER A 314 -8.55 28.11 6.28
N ALA A 315 -9.85 27.85 6.45
CA ALA A 315 -10.42 27.02 7.49
C ALA A 315 -10.79 25.60 6.99
N LEU A 316 -10.37 25.23 5.77
CA LEU A 316 -10.69 23.97 5.08
C LEU A 316 -12.17 23.79 4.73
N ASN A 317 -12.96 24.87 4.68
CA ASN A 317 -14.34 24.80 4.19
C ASN A 317 -14.33 24.81 2.65
N PRO A 318 -15.04 23.89 1.99
CA PRO A 318 -15.24 23.95 0.54
C PRO A 318 -15.93 25.25 0.11
N ILE A 319 -15.36 25.90 -0.90
CA ILE A 319 -15.91 27.13 -1.52
C ILE A 319 -16.44 26.88 -2.95
N ASP A 320 -16.27 25.66 -3.46
CA ASP A 320 -16.77 25.19 -4.75
C ASP A 320 -17.18 23.71 -4.63
N SER A 321 -17.77 23.15 -5.68
CA SER A 321 -18.11 21.73 -5.76
C SER A 321 -16.87 20.85 -5.86
N ILE A 322 -16.90 19.68 -5.22
CA ILE A 322 -15.88 18.65 -5.38
C ILE A 322 -15.96 18.11 -6.81
N PHE A 323 -14.81 17.99 -7.48
CA PHE A 323 -14.71 17.43 -8.83
C PHE A 323 -13.68 16.31 -8.91
N ASN A 324 -13.94 15.34 -9.78
CA ASN A 324 -13.03 14.25 -10.12
C ASN A 324 -11.93 14.79 -11.06
N LEU A 325 -10.68 14.34 -10.93
CA LEU A 325 -9.58 14.81 -11.79
C LEU A 325 -9.63 14.28 -13.24
N GLY A 326 -10.62 13.46 -13.57
CA GLY A 326 -10.93 13.02 -14.92
C GLY A 326 -10.09 11.84 -15.41
N LYS A 327 -10.48 11.27 -16.56
CA LYS A 327 -9.91 10.05 -17.15
C LYS A 327 -8.41 10.09 -17.51
N ASN A 328 -7.82 11.28 -17.52
CA ASN A 328 -6.38 11.40 -17.72
C ASN A 328 -5.63 11.00 -16.45
N ILE A 329 -6.23 11.26 -15.29
CA ILE A 329 -5.62 10.96 -14.00
C ILE A 329 -6.18 9.65 -13.46
N ASN A 330 -7.51 9.52 -13.45
CA ASN A 330 -8.19 8.38 -12.86
C ASN A 330 -8.46 7.26 -13.87
N SER A 331 -8.41 6.03 -13.38
CA SER A 331 -8.50 4.80 -14.16
C SER A 331 -9.52 3.83 -13.58
N ILE A 332 -9.53 2.57 -14.04
CA ILE A 332 -10.37 1.52 -13.43
C ILE A 332 -9.74 0.91 -12.17
N ASP A 333 -8.47 1.20 -11.87
CA ASP A 333 -7.77 0.74 -10.65
C ASP A 333 -7.73 1.84 -9.58
N ASN A 334 -6.62 1.95 -8.85
CA ASN A 334 -6.43 2.91 -7.76
C ASN A 334 -5.46 4.01 -8.19
N GLU A 335 -5.85 5.25 -7.91
CA GLU A 335 -5.00 6.43 -7.92
C GLU A 335 -4.94 7.05 -6.52
N LEU A 336 -3.72 7.24 -6.02
CA LEU A 336 -3.45 7.62 -4.64
C LEU A 336 -2.35 8.68 -4.55
N SER A 337 -2.16 9.23 -3.34
CA SER A 337 -0.98 10.03 -2.97
C SER A 337 -0.71 11.24 -3.89
N PRO A 338 -1.70 12.13 -4.12
CA PRO A 338 -1.48 13.31 -4.93
C PRO A 338 -0.43 14.22 -4.28
N TYR A 339 0.44 14.80 -5.10
CA TYR A 339 1.36 15.87 -4.73
C TYR A 339 1.41 16.86 -5.89
N TYR A 340 1.05 18.12 -5.67
CA TYR A 340 1.05 19.13 -6.72
C TYR A 340 2.20 20.10 -6.53
N ASP A 341 3.14 20.09 -7.46
CA ASP A 341 4.21 21.08 -7.56
C ASP A 341 3.66 22.34 -8.21
N LEU A 342 3.39 23.35 -7.38
CA LEU A 342 2.87 24.64 -7.82
C LEU A 342 3.85 25.39 -8.74
N LYS A 343 5.17 25.25 -8.52
CA LYS A 343 6.20 25.96 -9.27
C LYS A 343 6.26 25.45 -10.71
N ASN A 344 6.23 24.13 -10.88
CA ASN A 344 6.32 23.49 -12.18
C ASN A 344 4.95 23.16 -12.79
N LYS A 345 3.85 23.47 -12.09
CA LYS A 345 2.47 23.15 -12.48
C LYS A 345 2.31 21.67 -12.85
N THR A 346 2.78 20.80 -11.97
CA THR A 346 2.84 19.36 -12.24
C THR A 346 2.23 18.60 -11.06
N LEU A 347 1.23 17.78 -11.35
CA LEU A 347 0.70 16.79 -10.41
C LEU A 347 1.57 15.54 -10.47
N TYR A 348 2.04 15.08 -9.33
CA TYR A 348 2.57 13.75 -9.12
C TYR A 348 1.54 12.91 -8.37
N PHE A 349 1.41 11.64 -8.72
CA PHE A 349 0.49 10.72 -8.06
C PHE A 349 0.90 9.27 -8.30
N SER A 350 0.40 8.35 -7.48
CA SER A 350 0.62 6.92 -7.65
C SER A 350 -0.57 6.27 -8.37
N SER A 351 -0.31 5.38 -9.33
CA SER A 351 -1.36 4.59 -10.02
C SER A 351 -0.91 3.16 -10.29
N GLU A 352 -1.86 2.23 -10.24
CA GLU A 352 -1.65 0.83 -10.64
C GLU A 352 -1.99 0.56 -12.11
N TRP A 353 -2.63 1.51 -12.80
CA TRP A 353 -3.22 1.25 -14.11
C TRP A 353 -2.32 1.58 -15.28
N PHE A 354 -1.87 2.82 -15.42
CA PHE A 354 -1.10 3.27 -16.60
C PHE A 354 0.15 2.42 -16.82
N THR A 355 0.77 2.51 -18.00
CA THR A 355 2.01 1.77 -18.32
C THR A 355 3.03 1.91 -17.19
N ASN A 356 3.22 0.82 -16.43
CA ASN A 356 3.97 0.79 -15.18
C ASN A 356 4.95 -0.38 -15.09
N LEU A 357 5.89 -0.28 -14.16
CA LEU A 357 6.85 -1.32 -13.80
C LEU A 357 6.19 -2.40 -12.94
N GLY A 358 5.26 -2.06 -12.05
CA GLY A 358 4.57 -3.02 -11.18
C GLY A 358 3.91 -2.28 -10.03
N GLY A 359 2.92 -2.90 -9.39
CA GLY A 359 2.18 -2.29 -8.28
C GLY A 359 1.77 -0.83 -8.55
N PHE A 360 2.05 0.04 -7.58
CA PHE A 360 1.89 1.49 -7.70
C PHE A 360 3.17 2.15 -8.21
N ASP A 361 3.11 2.74 -9.39
CA ASP A 361 4.16 3.62 -9.90
C ASP A 361 3.79 5.09 -9.68
N ILE A 362 4.80 5.93 -9.51
CA ILE A 362 4.69 7.39 -9.54
C ILE A 362 4.59 7.86 -11.00
N PHE A 363 3.58 8.67 -11.25
CA PHE A 363 3.33 9.36 -12.50
C PHE A 363 3.39 10.87 -12.29
N SER A 364 3.77 11.60 -13.34
CA SER A 364 3.64 13.05 -13.42
C SER A 364 2.64 13.45 -14.50
N SER A 365 1.88 14.50 -14.25
CA SER A 365 0.95 15.10 -15.20
C SER A 365 1.08 16.62 -15.14
N TYR A 366 1.46 17.21 -16.26
CA TYR A 366 1.57 18.66 -16.39
C TYR A 366 0.17 19.30 -16.48
N GLY A 367 0.03 20.52 -15.96
CA GLY A 367 -1.17 21.35 -16.11
C GLY A 367 -1.72 21.85 -14.79
N TRP A 368 -2.76 22.67 -14.87
CA TRP A 368 -3.50 23.13 -13.68
C TRP A 368 -4.47 22.04 -13.21
N ILE A 369 -4.84 22.02 -11.92
CA ILE A 369 -5.67 20.96 -11.30
C ILE A 369 -6.94 20.63 -12.10
N LYS A 370 -7.60 21.63 -12.72
CA LYS A 370 -8.80 21.43 -13.56
C LYS A 370 -8.51 21.00 -15.01
N ASN A 371 -7.27 21.09 -15.47
CA ASN A 371 -6.83 20.86 -16.85
C ASN A 371 -5.47 20.14 -16.87
N LEU A 372 -5.46 18.86 -16.51
CA LEU A 372 -4.28 18.01 -16.46
C LEU A 372 -4.11 17.19 -17.76
N TYR A 373 -2.88 17.12 -18.25
CA TYR A 373 -2.52 16.34 -19.44
C TYR A 373 -2.39 14.84 -19.11
N PRO A 374 -2.37 13.96 -20.12
CA PRO A 374 -2.08 12.54 -19.89
C PRO A 374 -0.76 12.33 -19.12
N PRO A 375 -0.74 11.40 -18.15
CA PRO A 375 0.38 11.22 -17.25
C PRO A 375 1.55 10.51 -17.93
N GLN A 376 2.74 10.76 -17.41
CA GLN A 376 3.98 10.09 -17.79
C GLN A 376 4.54 9.36 -16.57
N ASN A 377 4.94 8.11 -16.78
CA ASN A 377 5.61 7.32 -15.75
C ASN A 377 6.96 7.95 -15.42
N MET A 378 7.30 8.06 -14.13
CA MET A 378 8.56 8.66 -13.68
C MET A 378 9.78 7.75 -13.87
N GLY A 379 9.58 6.47 -14.17
CA GLY A 379 10.61 5.48 -14.46
C GLY A 379 11.52 5.17 -13.26
N TYR A 380 12.46 4.27 -13.49
CA TYR A 380 13.56 4.01 -12.55
C TYR A 380 14.52 5.22 -12.53
N PRO A 381 15.08 5.63 -11.37
CA PRO A 381 15.02 4.97 -10.05
C PRO A 381 13.90 5.48 -9.12
N LEU A 382 12.99 6.32 -9.60
CA LEU A 382 11.88 6.83 -8.77
C LEU A 382 10.80 5.76 -8.53
N ASN A 383 10.58 4.92 -9.54
CA ASN A 383 9.74 3.73 -9.47
C ASN A 383 10.62 2.48 -9.36
N THR A 384 10.33 1.66 -8.36
CA THR A 384 10.99 0.38 -8.09
C THR A 384 9.91 -0.62 -7.68
N ASN A 385 10.06 -1.88 -8.12
CA ASN A 385 9.14 -2.94 -7.73
C ASN A 385 9.64 -3.78 -6.56
#